data_AF-A0A9P7A0W1-F1
#
_entry.id   AF-A0A9P7A0W1-F1
#
_cell.length_a   1.000
_cell.length_b   1.000
_cell.length_c   1.000
_cell.angle_alpha   90.00
_cell.angle_beta   90.00
_cell.angle_gamma   90.00
#
_symmetry.space_group_name_H-M   'P 1'
#
loop_
_entity.id
_entity.type
_entity.pdbx_description
1 polymer ?
#
loop_
_entity_poly.entity_id
_entity_poly.type
_entity_poly.pdbx_seq_one_letter_code
_entity_poly.pdbx_strand_id
1 'polypeptide(L)'
;YTPNHAVHQLHHNKMVLAASSGNKLQVMICVALHHLKPEGKSGTILVGNIKHDICVALNITLAELRFTVIDELSLLSTEWSHNHSMSLYSLEMHKSLRMILYDPRQPYQDTDKAVLQEFFLQSTTKDPIPKFYANTCVSILLVMSNTQFEEVLLWQEQ
;
A
#
# COMPACT_ATOMS: atom_id res chain seq x y z
N TYR A 1 10.89 30.85 -3.51
CA TYR A 1 11.12 29.40 -3.71
C TYR A 1 12.63 29.18 -3.68
N THR A 2 13.21 28.83 -2.53
CA THR A 2 14.68 28.81 -2.36
C THR A 2 15.29 27.48 -2.86
N PRO A 3 16.44 27.52 -3.56
CA PRO A 3 17.10 26.35 -4.17
C PRO A 3 17.54 25.26 -3.17
N ASN A 4 17.55 25.56 -1.87
CA ASN A 4 17.93 24.62 -0.80
C ASN A 4 17.00 23.41 -0.66
N HIS A 5 15.71 23.54 -0.98
CA HIS A 5 14.76 22.43 -0.83
C HIS A 5 15.04 21.27 -1.80
N ALA A 6 15.37 21.61 -3.05
CA ALA A 6 15.69 20.62 -4.08
C ALA A 6 16.99 19.87 -3.74
N VAL A 7 18.00 20.58 -3.24
CA VAL A 7 19.29 19.99 -2.83
C VAL A 7 19.10 19.08 -1.61
N HIS A 8 18.27 19.48 -0.64
CA HIS A 8 17.96 18.66 0.54
C HIS A 8 17.24 17.36 0.16
N GLN A 9 16.26 17.44 -0.75
CA GLN A 9 15.52 16.27 -1.22
C GLN A 9 16.42 15.32 -2.02
N LEU A 10 17.32 15.86 -2.85
CA LEU A 10 18.29 15.07 -3.61
C LEU A 10 19.30 14.35 -2.69
N HIS A 11 19.78 15.04 -1.65
CA HIS A 11 20.69 14.49 -0.65
C HIS A 11 20.01 13.41 0.20
N HIS A 12 18.77 13.65 0.63
CA HIS A 12 17.95 12.67 1.34
C HIS A 12 17.78 11.38 0.52
N ASN A 13 17.43 11.51 -0.77
CA ASN A 13 17.26 10.35 -1.65
C ASN A 13 18.57 9.57 -1.82
N LYS A 14 19.72 10.25 -1.97
CA LYS A 14 21.03 9.58 -2.03
C LYS A 14 21.37 8.81 -0.75
N MET A 15 21.05 9.36 0.42
CA MET A 15 21.30 8.69 1.71
C MET A 15 20.40 7.47 1.92
N VAL A 16 19.12 7.57 1.55
CA VAL A 16 18.17 6.45 1.56
C VAL A 16 18.65 5.33 0.63
N LEU A 17 19.09 5.68 -0.58
CA LEU A 17 19.68 4.74 -1.53
C LEU A 17 20.91 4.03 -0.93
N ALA A 18 21.83 4.77 -0.31
CA ALA A 18 23.03 4.21 0.33
C ALA A 18 22.73 3.30 1.53
N ALA A 19 21.70 3.61 2.33
CA ALA A 19 21.26 2.77 3.44
C ALA A 19 20.59 1.47 2.95
N SER A 20 20.03 1.48 1.74
CA SER A 20 19.30 0.35 1.16
C SER A 20 20.13 -0.56 0.24
N SER A 21 21.32 -0.13 -0.21
CA SER A 21 22.07 -0.79 -1.28
C SER A 21 22.87 -2.02 -0.85
N GLY A 22 23.03 -2.28 0.46
CA GLY A 22 23.85 -3.38 0.98
C GLY A 22 23.07 -4.61 1.47
N ASN A 23 21.81 -4.45 1.87
CA ASN A 23 20.98 -5.52 2.44
C ASN A 23 19.62 -5.54 1.74
N LYS A 24 19.20 -6.71 1.23
CA LYS A 24 17.80 -6.95 0.85
C LYS A 24 16.94 -6.99 2.13
N LEU A 25 16.76 -5.84 2.75
CA LEU A 25 15.92 -5.69 3.93
C LEU A 25 14.50 -6.08 3.53
N GLN A 26 13.92 -7.02 4.27
CA GLN A 26 12.52 -7.36 4.16
C GLN A 26 11.75 -6.74 5.32
N VAL A 27 10.52 -6.35 5.05
CA VAL A 27 9.62 -5.75 6.03
C VAL A 27 8.29 -6.48 6.02
N MET A 28 7.69 -6.58 7.20
CA MET A 28 6.33 -7.07 7.34
C MET A 28 5.37 -5.90 7.15
N ILE A 29 4.40 -6.07 6.27
CA ILE A 29 3.29 -5.15 6.09
C ILE A 29 1.98 -5.91 6.21
N CYS A 30 0.95 -5.22 6.66
CA CYS A 30 -0.41 -5.74 6.64
C CYS A 30 -1.09 -5.30 5.33
N VAL A 31 -1.73 -6.22 4.63
CA VAL A 31 -2.62 -5.95 3.50
C VAL A 31 -4.05 -6.27 3.86
N ALA A 32 -5.00 -5.51 3.33
CA ALA A 32 -6.43 -5.77 3.57
C ALA A 32 -7.30 -5.31 2.41
N LEU A 33 -8.45 -5.98 2.26
CA LEU A 33 -9.53 -5.52 1.41
C LEU A 33 -10.52 -4.68 2.24
N HIS A 34 -10.80 -3.47 1.79
CA HIS A 34 -11.54 -2.46 2.54
C HIS A 34 -12.63 -1.81 1.67
N HIS A 35 -13.76 -1.40 2.23
CA HIS A 35 -14.77 -0.63 1.50
C HIS A 35 -14.99 0.77 2.10
N LEU A 36 -15.34 1.72 1.25
CA LEU A 36 -15.76 3.05 1.70
C LEU A 36 -17.27 3.05 1.98
N LYS A 37 -17.71 3.70 3.08
CA LYS A 37 -19.15 3.97 3.24
C LYS A 37 -19.60 5.01 2.20
N PRO A 38 -20.91 5.08 1.90
CA PRO A 38 -21.49 6.05 0.96
C PRO A 38 -21.05 7.49 1.19
N GLU A 39 -20.81 7.89 2.44
CA GLU A 39 -20.42 9.25 2.84
C GLU A 39 -18.94 9.58 2.57
N GLY A 40 -18.17 8.67 1.96
CA GLY A 40 -16.72 8.80 1.83
C GLY A 40 -15.98 8.72 3.17
N LYS A 41 -16.68 8.47 4.27
CA LYS A 41 -16.09 8.06 5.54
C LYS A 41 -15.76 6.56 5.39
N SER A 42 -14.49 6.18 5.44
CA SER A 42 -14.06 4.79 5.53
C SER A 42 -14.98 4.10 6.53
N GLY A 43 -15.68 3.08 6.04
CA GLY A 43 -16.39 2.23 6.95
C GLY A 43 -15.38 1.63 7.88
N THR A 44 -15.70 1.55 9.17
CA THR A 44 -14.94 0.78 10.14
C THR A 44 -14.99 -0.73 9.87
N ILE A 45 -15.52 -1.14 8.71
CA ILE A 45 -15.85 -2.52 8.40
C ILE A 45 -14.89 -2.97 7.29
N LEU A 46 -13.89 -3.74 7.70
CA LEU A 46 -13.10 -4.55 6.79
C LEU A 46 -14.03 -5.47 6.02
N VAL A 47 -13.77 -5.64 4.73
CA VAL A 47 -14.65 -6.46 3.91
C VAL A 47 -14.31 -7.91 4.19
N GLY A 48 -15.23 -8.63 4.82
CA GLY A 48 -15.08 -10.08 5.04
C GLY A 48 -13.96 -10.50 5.98
N ASN A 49 -13.48 -9.64 6.89
CA ASN A 49 -12.26 -9.90 7.68
C ASN A 49 -11.02 -10.23 6.83
N ILE A 50 -10.98 -9.84 5.56
CA ILE A 50 -9.83 -10.12 4.69
C ILE A 50 -8.70 -9.17 5.06
N LYS A 51 -7.78 -9.71 5.85
CA LYS A 51 -6.54 -9.07 6.29
C LYS A 51 -5.45 -10.12 6.34
N HIS A 52 -4.31 -9.83 5.75
CA HIS A 52 -3.17 -10.74 5.73
C HIS A 52 -1.87 -9.98 5.97
N ASP A 53 -0.92 -10.59 6.66
CA ASP A 53 0.40 -10.00 6.84
C ASP A 53 1.36 -10.64 5.84
N ILE A 54 2.08 -9.82 5.07
CA ILE A 54 2.99 -10.29 4.03
C ILE A 54 4.40 -9.72 4.24
N CYS A 55 5.39 -10.47 3.77
CA CYS A 55 6.79 -10.08 3.84
C CYS A 55 7.25 -9.62 2.45
N VAL A 56 7.71 -8.37 2.35
CA VAL A 56 8.11 -7.76 1.08
C VAL A 56 9.47 -7.10 1.19
N ALA A 57 10.16 -6.95 0.07
CA ALA A 57 11.42 -6.23 0.03
C ALA A 57 11.19 -4.73 0.32
N LEU A 58 12.09 -4.11 1.09
CA LEU A 58 12.00 -2.69 1.43
C LEU A 58 12.08 -1.78 0.19
N ASN A 59 12.81 -2.22 -0.84
CA ASN A 59 12.96 -1.53 -2.12
C ASN A 59 11.89 -1.92 -3.15
N ILE A 60 10.84 -2.63 -2.76
CA ILE A 60 9.74 -2.99 -3.66
C ILE A 60 9.17 -1.73 -4.33
N THR A 61 9.05 -1.79 -5.64
CA THR A 61 8.43 -0.72 -6.43
C THR A 61 6.92 -0.68 -6.20
N LEU A 62 6.29 0.44 -6.54
CA LEU A 62 4.84 0.55 -6.46
C LEU A 62 4.12 -0.50 -7.31
N ALA A 63 4.62 -0.76 -8.53
CA ALA A 63 4.05 -1.76 -9.43
C ALA A 63 4.17 -3.19 -8.87
N GLU A 64 5.36 -3.57 -8.38
CA GLU A 64 5.59 -4.88 -7.75
C GLU A 64 4.76 -5.04 -6.48
N LEU A 65 4.68 -3.99 -5.65
CA LEU A 65 3.87 -4.01 -4.44
C LEU A 65 2.40 -4.24 -4.80
N ARG A 66 1.88 -3.52 -5.79
CA ARG A 66 0.49 -3.70 -6.25
C ARG A 66 0.23 -5.13 -6.71
N PHE A 67 1.12 -5.68 -7.54
CA PHE A 67 0.98 -7.07 -8.02
C PHE A 67 0.97 -8.05 -6.84
N THR A 68 1.91 -7.90 -5.91
CA THR A 68 2.02 -8.74 -4.72
C THR A 68 0.76 -8.65 -3.85
N VAL A 69 0.28 -7.44 -3.56
CA VAL A 69 -0.95 -7.25 -2.76
C VAL A 69 -2.18 -7.87 -3.44
N ILE A 70 -2.31 -7.73 -4.77
CA ILE A 70 -3.42 -8.32 -5.51
C ILE A 70 -3.33 -9.84 -5.48
N ASP A 71 -2.18 -10.43 -5.73
CA ASP A 71 -1.99 -11.88 -5.74
C ASP A 71 -2.36 -12.50 -4.38
N GLU A 72 -1.84 -11.92 -3.30
CA GLU A 72 -2.11 -12.34 -1.91
C GLU A 72 -3.59 -12.23 -1.53
N LEU A 73 -4.25 -11.13 -1.95
CA LEU A 73 -5.66 -10.93 -1.63
C LEU A 73 -6.60 -11.68 -2.59
N SER A 74 -6.17 -12.05 -3.79
CA SER A 74 -7.03 -12.69 -4.80
C SER A 74 -7.55 -14.05 -4.33
N LEU A 75 -6.70 -14.84 -3.68
CA LEU A 75 -7.10 -16.15 -3.16
C LEU A 75 -8.15 -16.00 -2.05
N LEU A 76 -7.89 -15.11 -1.09
CA LEU A 76 -8.80 -14.81 0.02
C LEU A 76 -10.11 -14.18 -0.47
N SER A 77 -10.06 -13.30 -1.47
CA SER A 77 -11.25 -12.68 -2.03
C SER A 77 -12.11 -13.67 -2.79
N THR A 78 -11.51 -14.62 -3.50
CA THR A 78 -12.23 -15.65 -4.27
C THR A 78 -12.99 -16.60 -3.34
N GLU A 79 -12.36 -17.00 -2.24
CA GLU A 79 -13.02 -17.81 -1.21
C GLU A 79 -14.18 -17.04 -0.58
N TRP A 80 -13.95 -15.79 -0.18
CA TRP A 80 -14.96 -14.94 0.44
C TRP A 80 -16.13 -14.56 -0.48
N SER A 81 -15.88 -14.40 -1.79
CA SER A 81 -16.90 -14.06 -2.78
C SER A 81 -17.62 -15.28 -3.36
N HIS A 82 -17.40 -16.49 -2.83
CA HIS A 82 -17.95 -17.73 -3.39
C HIS A 82 -17.63 -17.91 -4.89
N ASN A 83 -16.40 -17.60 -5.29
CA ASN A 83 -15.90 -17.63 -6.67
C ASN A 83 -16.55 -16.62 -7.63
N HIS A 84 -17.30 -15.64 -7.12
CA HIS A 84 -17.76 -14.53 -7.97
C HIS A 84 -16.57 -13.65 -8.36
N SER A 85 -16.49 -13.33 -9.65
CA SER A 85 -15.37 -12.59 -10.22
C SER A 85 -15.43 -11.12 -9.81
N MET A 86 -14.47 -10.69 -8.99
CA MET A 86 -14.19 -9.29 -8.73
C MET A 86 -12.78 -8.95 -9.20
N SER A 87 -12.65 -7.94 -10.05
CA SER A 87 -11.34 -7.48 -10.50
C SER A 87 -10.68 -6.58 -9.45
N LEU A 88 -9.78 -7.14 -8.64
CA LEU A 88 -8.97 -6.38 -7.68
C LEU A 88 -8.05 -5.35 -8.37
N TYR A 89 -7.73 -5.55 -9.65
CA TYR A 89 -6.95 -4.60 -10.45
C TYR A 89 -7.65 -3.25 -10.63
N SER A 90 -8.98 -3.19 -10.49
CA SER A 90 -9.75 -1.96 -10.59
C SER A 90 -9.74 -1.11 -9.31
N LEU A 91 -9.12 -1.60 -8.24
CA LEU A 91 -9.19 -0.96 -6.92
C LEU A 91 -8.03 0.02 -6.70
N GLU A 92 -8.32 1.07 -5.93
CA GLU A 92 -7.29 1.99 -5.42
C GLU A 92 -6.47 1.30 -4.32
N MET A 93 -5.16 1.56 -4.29
CA MET A 93 -4.29 1.10 -3.22
C MET A 93 -3.90 2.28 -2.33
N HIS A 94 -4.17 2.15 -1.03
CA HIS A 94 -3.94 3.18 -0.03
C HIS A 94 -3.00 2.68 1.06
N LYS A 95 -2.22 3.57 1.65
CA LYS A 95 -1.62 3.34 2.97
C LYS A 95 -2.58 3.82 4.06
N SER A 96 -2.60 3.14 5.21
CA SER A 96 -3.40 3.51 6.39
C SER A 96 -3.40 5.02 6.66
N LEU A 97 -4.57 5.57 7.02
CA LEU A 97 -4.90 7.00 7.00
C LEU A 97 -5.13 7.62 5.60
N ARG A 98 -5.41 6.78 4.59
CA ARG A 98 -5.84 7.15 3.22
C ARG A 98 -4.84 7.95 2.39
N MET A 99 -3.57 7.65 2.56
CA MET A 99 -2.59 8.15 1.60
C MET A 99 -2.65 7.26 0.36
N ILE A 100 -3.16 7.80 -0.76
CA ILE A 100 -3.21 7.07 -2.02
C ILE A 100 -1.78 6.72 -2.43
N LEU A 101 -1.54 5.43 -2.66
CA LEU A 101 -0.30 4.92 -3.24
C LEU A 101 -0.46 4.65 -4.72
N TYR A 102 -1.62 4.13 -5.14
CA TYR A 102 -1.92 3.81 -6.52
C TYR A 102 -3.37 4.15 -6.85
N ASP A 103 -3.56 4.88 -7.95
CA ASP A 103 -4.86 5.15 -8.58
C ASP A 103 -4.96 4.37 -9.90
N PRO A 104 -5.91 3.43 -10.05
CA PRO A 104 -6.10 2.67 -11.29
C PRO A 104 -6.46 3.56 -12.49
N ARG A 105 -6.93 4.80 -12.28
CA ARG A 105 -7.15 5.79 -13.36
C ARG A 105 -5.86 6.39 -13.89
N GLN A 106 -4.75 6.26 -13.16
CA GLN A 106 -3.43 6.76 -13.51
C GLN A 106 -2.36 5.66 -13.36
N PRO A 107 -2.46 4.56 -14.13
CA PRO A 107 -1.73 3.32 -13.86
C PRO A 107 -0.21 3.42 -14.07
N TYR A 108 0.26 4.46 -14.76
CA TYR A 108 1.68 4.70 -15.07
C TYR A 108 2.35 5.68 -14.13
N GLN A 109 1.61 6.25 -13.17
CA GLN A 109 2.16 7.24 -12.25
C GLN A 109 3.05 6.56 -11.21
N ASP A 110 4.32 6.99 -11.14
CA ASP A 110 5.28 6.62 -10.09
C ASP A 110 5.48 5.09 -9.91
N THR A 111 5.27 4.28 -10.95
CA THR A 111 5.29 2.81 -10.88
C THR A 111 6.62 2.24 -10.39
N ASP A 112 7.73 2.87 -10.74
CA ASP A 112 9.10 2.44 -10.40
C ASP A 112 9.57 3.03 -9.05
N LYS A 113 8.74 3.84 -8.39
CA LYS A 113 9.09 4.44 -7.10
C LYS A 113 9.12 3.36 -6.02
N ALA A 114 10.20 3.29 -5.24
CA ALA A 114 10.26 2.51 -4.02
C ALA A 114 9.40 3.19 -2.93
N VAL A 115 8.26 2.59 -2.58
CA VAL A 115 7.25 3.24 -1.74
C VAL A 115 7.36 2.91 -0.26
N LEU A 116 8.03 1.82 0.12
CA LEU A 116 8.15 1.44 1.53
C LEU A 116 9.33 2.11 2.24
N GLN A 117 10.35 2.54 1.49
CA GLN A 117 11.54 3.18 2.05
C GLN A 117 11.19 4.38 2.91
N GLU A 118 10.29 5.26 2.45
CA GLU A 118 9.85 6.45 3.19
C GLU A 118 9.13 6.14 4.51
N PHE A 119 8.60 4.93 4.69
CA PHE A 119 7.92 4.53 5.92
C PHE A 119 8.89 3.96 6.96
N PHE A 120 9.84 3.13 6.52
CA PHE A 120 10.75 2.41 7.40
C PHE A 120 12.10 3.12 7.60
N LEU A 121 12.50 4.00 6.67
CA LEU A 121 13.73 4.80 6.77
C LEU A 121 13.35 6.24 7.10
N GLN A 122 13.56 6.64 8.35
CA GLN A 122 13.25 7.99 8.81
C GLN A 122 14.53 8.69 9.24
N SER A 123 14.70 9.93 8.78
CA SER A 123 15.72 10.85 9.30
C SER A 123 15.11 11.69 10.42
N THR A 124 15.93 12.08 11.39
CA THR A 124 15.49 13.00 12.46
C THR A 124 16.15 14.35 12.25
N THR A 125 15.54 15.43 12.73
CA THR A 125 16.15 16.77 12.66
C THR A 125 17.52 16.86 13.34
N LYS A 126 17.81 15.93 14.27
CA LYS A 126 19.08 15.84 14.99
C LYS A 126 20.13 14.97 14.27
N ASP A 127 19.71 14.08 13.38
CA ASP A 127 20.57 13.11 12.71
C ASP A 127 20.09 12.91 11.26
N PRO A 128 20.83 13.44 10.27
CA PRO A 128 20.42 13.41 8.87
C PRO A 128 20.60 12.03 8.23
N ILE A 129 21.23 11.07 8.92
CA ILE A 129 21.39 9.71 8.43
C ILE A 129 20.08 8.94 8.67
N PRO A 130 19.39 8.46 7.62
CA PRO A 130 18.16 7.70 7.78
C PRO A 130 18.40 6.42 8.58
N LYS A 131 17.58 6.20 9.60
CA LYS A 131 17.61 4.97 10.43
C LYS A 131 16.45 4.06 10.04
N PHE A 132 16.69 2.76 10.11
CA PHE A 132 15.68 1.73 9.87
C PHE A 132 14.87 1.46 11.13
N TYR A 133 13.54 1.53 11.01
CA TYR A 133 12.59 1.31 12.11
C TYR A 133 11.75 0.05 11.86
N ALA A 134 12.26 -1.09 12.29
CA ALA A 134 11.62 -2.41 12.10
C ALA A 134 10.24 -2.55 12.75
N ASN A 135 9.96 -1.77 13.79
CA ASN A 135 8.70 -1.78 14.53
C ASN A 135 7.60 -0.92 13.89
N THR A 136 7.85 -0.35 12.70
CA THR A 136 6.84 0.43 11.98
C THR A 136 5.73 -0.48 11.48
N CYS A 137 4.50 -0.22 11.89
CA CYS A 137 3.33 -0.91 11.35
C CYS A 137 2.82 -0.16 10.11
N VAL A 138 2.94 -0.80 8.94
CA VAL A 138 2.39 -0.29 7.68
C VAL A 138 1.22 -1.17 7.28
N SER A 139 0.05 -0.56 7.07
CA SER A 139 -1.10 -1.24 6.45
C SER A 139 -1.36 -0.67 5.07
N ILE A 140 -1.53 -1.55 4.10
CA ILE A 140 -1.87 -1.27 2.71
C ILE A 140 -3.30 -1.79 2.49
N LEU A 141 -4.15 -0.95 1.92
CA LEU A 141 -5.57 -1.22 1.73
C LEU A 141 -5.87 -1.23 0.23
N LEU A 142 -6.47 -2.30 -0.28
CA LEU A 142 -7.19 -2.25 -1.54
C LEU A 142 -8.63 -1.80 -1.25
N VAL A 143 -9.03 -0.72 -1.89
CA VAL A 143 -10.28 -0.03 -1.56
C VAL A 143 -11.34 -0.28 -2.62
N MET A 144 -12.44 -0.89 -2.19
CA MET A 144 -13.65 -1.06 -2.97
C MET A 144 -14.58 0.14 -2.81
N SER A 145 -15.20 0.49 -3.94
CA SER A 145 -16.34 1.41 -3.95
C SER A 145 -17.56 0.78 -3.28
N ASN A 146 -18.51 1.62 -2.88
CA ASN A 146 -19.78 1.15 -2.31
C ASN A 146 -20.54 0.25 -3.30
N THR A 147 -20.57 0.61 -4.59
CA THR A 147 -21.24 -0.19 -5.63
C THR A 147 -20.65 -1.59 -5.75
N GLN A 148 -19.31 -1.71 -5.78
CA GLN A 148 -18.65 -3.02 -5.81
C GLN A 148 -18.91 -3.83 -4.55
N PHE A 149 -19.02 -3.18 -3.39
CA PHE A 149 -19.33 -3.87 -2.14
C PHE A 149 -20.78 -4.37 -2.10
N GLU A 150 -21.75 -3.55 -2.53
CA GLU A 150 -23.16 -3.93 -2.65
C GLU A 150 -23.36 -5.12 -3.60
N GLU A 151 -22.64 -5.15 -4.72
CA GLU A 151 -22.64 -6.30 -5.64
C GLU A 151 -22.21 -7.59 -4.95
N VAL A 152 -21.20 -7.55 -4.08
CA VAL A 152 -20.79 -8.76 -3.33
C VAL A 152 -21.81 -9.17 -2.29
N LEU A 153 -22.44 -8.22 -1.60
CA LEU A 153 -23.48 -8.56 -0.63
C LEU A 153 -24.63 -9.29 -1.32
N LEU A 154 -25.02 -8.86 -2.53
CA LEU A 154 -26.02 -9.56 -3.33
C LEU A 154 -25.62 -10.99 -3.72
N TRP A 155 -24.31 -11.25 -3.87
CA TRP A 155 -23.81 -12.61 -4.13
C TRP A 155 -23.84 -13.49 -2.88
N GLN A 156 -23.68 -12.92 -1.69
CA GLN A 156 -23.71 -13.67 -0.43
C GLN A 156 -25.13 -14.05 0.01
N GLU A 157 -26.15 -13.37 -0.51
CA GLU A 157 -27.55 -13.67 -0.25
C GLU A 157 -28.14 -14.76 -1.18
N GLN A 158 -27.36 -15.24 -2.17
CA GLN A 158 -27.74 -16.28 -3.15
C GLN A 158 -27.23 -17.67 -2.75
#